data_AF-A0A6A5AYZ8-F1
#
_entry.id   AF-A0A6A5AYZ8-F1
#
_cell.length_a   1.000
_cell.length_b   1.000
_cell.length_c   1.000
_cell.angle_alpha   90.00
_cell.angle_beta   90.00
_cell.angle_gamma   90.00
#
_symmetry.space_group_name_H-M   'P 1'
#
loop_
_entity.id
_entity.type
_entity.pdbx_description
1 polymer ?
#
loop_
_entity_poly.entity_id
_entity_poly.type
_entity_poly.pdbx_seq_one_letter_code
_entity_poly.pdbx_strand_id
1 'polypeptide(L)'
;IRNHVARQLLQLTIHELFVWRFMQTDPNWSNFLYDPESGKIGLIDFGAARAYPKEFVDTYFDIVWGAAQLDAKAMMDSSFKLGFLTEGVQSNRADQTDPQST
;
A
#
# COMPACT_ATOMS: atom_id res chain seq x y z
N ILE A 1 15.28 13.63 11.16
CA ILE A 1 14.35 12.82 11.99
C ILE A 1 13.11 12.40 11.19
N ARG A 2 12.20 13.30 10.79
CA ARG A 2 10.95 12.94 10.04
C ARG A 2 11.16 11.97 8.88
N ASN A 3 12.08 12.27 7.96
CA ASN A 3 12.31 11.43 6.78
C ASN A 3 12.91 10.06 7.14
N HIS A 4 13.62 9.95 8.27
CA HIS A 4 14.14 8.67 8.77
C HIS A 4 13.00 7.80 9.29
N VAL A 5 12.14 8.37 10.13
CA VAL A 5 10.94 7.70 10.66
C VAL A 5 10.04 7.22 9.53
N ALA A 6 9.76 8.08 8.54
CA ALA A 6 8.93 7.72 7.39
C ALA A 6 9.51 6.55 6.57
N ARG A 7 10.84 6.52 6.35
CA ARG A 7 11.50 5.40 5.66
C ARG A 7 11.43 4.10 6.46
N GLN A 8 11.63 4.16 7.77
CA GLN A 8 11.57 2.99 8.64
C GLN A 8 10.15 2.41 8.69
N LEU A 9 9.12 3.26 8.78
CA LEU A 9 7.72 2.83 8.73
C LEU A 9 7.38 2.18 7.38
N LEU A 10 7.78 2.80 6.27
CA LEU A 10 7.57 2.21 4.94
C LEU A 10 8.29 0.86 4.80
N GLN A 11 9.53 0.76 5.28
CA GLN A 11 10.30 -0.48 5.27
C GLN A 11 9.60 -1.57 6.09
N LEU A 12 9.11 -1.23 7.28
CA LEU A 12 8.33 -2.13 8.12
C LEU A 12 7.08 -2.63 7.39
N THR A 13 6.27 -1.73 6.83
CA THR A 13 5.04 -2.09 6.09
C THR A 13 5.31 -3.03 4.92
N ILE A 14 6.41 -2.80 4.17
CA ILE A 14 6.84 -3.69 3.08
C ILE A 14 7.20 -5.10 3.62
N HIS A 15 7.89 -5.20 4.76
CA HIS A 15 8.23 -6.49 5.36
C HIS A 15 6.99 -7.21 5.90
N GLU A 16 6.10 -6.49 6.58
CA GLU A 16 4.83 -7.02 7.09
C GLU A 16 3.98 -7.63 5.99
N LEU A 17 3.82 -6.92 4.86
CA LEU A 17 3.04 -7.39 3.73
C LEU A 17 3.73 -8.52 2.97
N PHE A 18 4.97 -8.31 2.50
CA PHE A 18 5.56 -9.17 1.47
C PHE A 18 6.51 -10.25 2.01
N VAL A 19 7.02 -10.09 3.23
CA VAL A 19 7.94 -11.07 3.84
C VAL A 19 7.20 -11.91 4.86
N TRP A 20 6.59 -11.27 5.85
CA TRP A 20 5.92 -11.95 6.96
C TRP A 20 4.50 -12.37 6.61
N ARG A 21 3.83 -11.65 5.69
CA ARG A 21 2.39 -11.80 5.39
C ARG A 21 1.55 -11.68 6.67
N PHE A 22 2.01 -10.87 7.59
CA PHE A 22 1.40 -10.60 8.88
C PHE A 22 1.58 -9.11 9.16
N MET A 23 0.49 -8.37 9.09
CA MET A 23 0.51 -6.91 9.09
C MET A 23 -0.37 -6.36 10.18
N GLN A 24 0.16 -5.37 10.91
CA GLN A 24 -0.66 -4.52 11.77
C GLN A 24 -1.47 -3.54 10.90
N THR A 25 -2.79 -3.72 10.91
CA THR A 25 -3.71 -2.91 10.09
C THR A 25 -4.27 -1.69 10.83
N ASP A 26 -3.94 -1.55 12.11
CA ASP A 26 -4.36 -0.41 12.93
C ASP A 26 -3.65 0.88 12.48
N PRO A 27 -4.39 1.93 12.08
CA PRO A 27 -3.82 3.22 11.71
C PRO A 27 -3.36 4.07 12.92
N ASN A 28 -3.48 3.58 14.16
CA ASN A 28 -3.16 4.36 15.34
C ASN A 28 -1.65 4.63 15.52
N TRP A 29 -1.25 5.87 15.29
CA TRP A 29 0.13 6.34 15.44
C TRP A 29 0.69 6.25 16.87
N SER A 30 -0.16 6.25 17.90
CA SER A 30 0.33 6.09 19.29
C SER A 30 0.98 4.73 19.55
N ASN A 31 0.76 3.75 18.66
CA ASN A 31 1.37 2.43 18.76
C ASN A 31 2.85 2.42 18.32
N PHE A 32 3.36 3.52 17.77
CA PHE A 32 4.72 3.66 17.26
C PHE A 32 5.50 4.66 18.12
N LEU A 33 6.42 4.17 18.94
CA LEU A 33 7.27 5.00 19.78
C LEU A 33 8.63 5.16 19.13
N TYR A 34 8.99 6.39 18.75
CA TYR A 34 10.32 6.68 18.21
C TYR A 34 11.29 7.06 19.33
N ASP A 35 12.39 6.32 19.42
CA ASP A 35 13.52 6.67 20.28
C ASP A 35 14.55 7.50 19.49
N PRO A 36 14.74 8.80 19.82
CA PRO A 36 15.69 9.65 19.11
C PRO A 36 17.16 9.32 19.37
N GLU A 37 17.49 8.63 20.47
CA GLU A 37 18.88 8.28 20.79
C GLU A 37 19.35 7.08 19.96
N SER A 38 18.55 6.00 19.91
CA SER A 38 18.88 4.83 19.10
C SER A 38 18.38 4.89 17.66
N GLY A 39 17.47 5.82 17.35
CA GLY A 39 16.84 5.97 16.05
C GLY A 39 15.86 4.85 15.69
N LYS A 40 15.42 4.06 16.68
CA LYS A 40 14.52 2.92 16.50
C LYS A 40 13.05 3.30 16.67
N ILE A 41 12.17 2.51 16.07
CA ILE A 41 10.72 2.58 16.27
C ILE A 41 10.29 1.32 17.03
N GLY A 42 9.75 1.50 18.23
CA GLY A 42 9.11 0.45 19.01
C GLY A 42 7.64 0.34 18.67
N LEU A 43 7.14 -0.88 18.46
CA LEU A 43 5.72 -1.19 18.32
C LEU A 43 5.20 -1.75 19.65
N ILE A 44 4.16 -1.14 20.19
CA ILE A 44 3.61 -1.52 21.51
C ILE A 44 2.31 -2.33 21.43
N ASP A 45 1.65 -2.35 20.27
CA ASP A 45 0.37 -3.03 20.09
C ASP A 45 0.30 -3.79 18.76
N PHE A 46 -0.18 -5.03 18.85
CA PHE A 46 -0.37 -5.97 17.75
C PHE A 46 -1.80 -6.54 17.72
N GLY A 47 -2.75 -5.96 18.47
CA GLY A 47 -4.11 -6.48 18.65
C GLY A 47 -4.96 -6.53 17.37
N ALA A 48 -4.63 -5.73 16.35
CA ALA A 48 -5.28 -5.74 15.05
C ALA A 48 -4.38 -6.30 13.93
N ALA A 49 -3.32 -7.02 14.29
CA ALA A 49 -2.45 -7.67 13.32
C ALA A 49 -3.15 -8.88 12.70
N ARG A 50 -3.01 -9.03 11.38
CA ARG A 50 -3.70 -10.06 10.61
C ARG A 50 -2.74 -10.80 9.69
N ALA A 51 -2.93 -12.12 9.59
CA ALA A 51 -2.26 -12.94 8.59
C ALA A 51 -2.97 -12.84 7.24
N TYR A 52 -2.20 -12.78 6.17
CA TYR A 52 -2.69 -12.76 4.80
C TYR A 52 -2.24 -14.03 4.05
N PRO A 53 -3.14 -14.67 3.27
CA PRO A 53 -2.76 -15.79 2.42
C PRO A 53 -1.71 -15.38 1.39
N LYS A 54 -0.82 -16.31 1.02
CA LYS A 54 0.26 -16.03 0.07
C LYS A 54 -0.30 -15.60 -1.29
N GLU A 55 -1.36 -16.26 -1.75
CA GLU A 55 -1.99 -16.00 -3.05
C GLU A 55 -2.54 -14.57 -3.15
N PHE A 56 -3.09 -14.07 -2.04
CA PHE A 56 -3.54 -12.69 -1.91
C PHE A 56 -2.37 -11.72 -2.00
N VAL A 57 -1.32 -11.95 -1.20
CA VAL A 57 -0.14 -11.07 -1.15
C VAL A 57 0.62 -11.04 -2.47
N ASP A 58 0.78 -12.19 -3.13
CA ASP A 58 1.45 -12.29 -4.43
C ASP A 58 0.69 -11.46 -5.49
N THR A 59 -0.64 -11.59 -5.55
CA THR A 59 -1.45 -10.81 -6.50
C THR A 59 -1.44 -9.31 -6.14
N TYR A 60 -1.44 -8.97 -4.85
CA TYR A 60 -1.29 -7.58 -4.41
C TYR A 60 0.08 -7.00 -4.78
N PHE A 61 1.15 -7.81 -4.71
CA PHE A 61 2.48 -7.41 -5.16
C PHE A 61 2.49 -7.08 -6.65
N ASP A 62 1.79 -7.86 -7.48
CA ASP A 62 1.69 -7.57 -8.93
C ASP A 62 1.03 -6.19 -9.20
N ILE A 63 0.06 -5.77 -8.39
CA ILE A 63 -0.54 -4.43 -8.48
C ILE A 63 0.50 -3.36 -8.16
N VAL A 64 1.23 -3.51 -7.05
CA VAL A 64 2.27 -2.56 -6.61
C VAL A 64 3.41 -2.49 -7.61
N TRP A 65 3.81 -3.63 -8.17
CA TRP A 65 4.85 -3.72 -9.18
C TRP A 65 4.42 -3.06 -10.50
N GLY A 66 3.20 -3.31 -10.96
CA GLY A 66 2.63 -2.62 -12.12
C GLY A 66 2.62 -1.10 -11.96
N ALA A 67 2.22 -0.61 -10.78
CA ALA A 67 2.25 0.81 -10.47
C ALA A 67 3.69 1.39 -10.48
N ALA A 68 4.67 0.68 -9.92
CA ALA A 68 6.07 1.09 -9.93
C ALA A 68 6.66 1.19 -11.35
N GLN A 69 6.20 0.32 -12.26
CA GLN A 69 6.63 0.29 -13.66
C GLN A 69 5.80 1.19 -14.58
N LEU A 70 4.83 1.95 -14.05
CA LEU A 70 3.87 2.74 -14.82
C LEU A 70 3.07 1.89 -15.83
N ASP A 71 2.87 0.60 -15.55
CA ASP A 71 2.07 -0.32 -16.35
C ASP A 71 0.63 -0.37 -15.84
N ALA A 72 -0.19 0.53 -16.40
CA ALA A 72 -1.60 0.61 -16.05
C ALA A 72 -2.37 -0.68 -16.36
N LYS A 73 -1.98 -1.43 -17.39
CA LYS A 73 -2.65 -2.66 -17.78
C LYS A 73 -2.39 -3.75 -16.75
N ALA A 74 -1.12 -3.98 -16.40
CA ALA A 74 -0.76 -4.97 -15.38
C ALA A 74 -1.41 -4.64 -14.02
N MET A 75 -1.42 -3.36 -13.65
CA MET A 75 -2.08 -2.90 -12.42
C MET A 75 -3.59 -3.18 -12.44
N MET A 76 -4.28 -2.88 -13.54
CA MET A 76 -5.73 -3.13 -13.68
C MET A 76 -6.06 -4.63 -13.67
N ASP A 77 -5.36 -5.43 -14.48
CA ASP A 77 -5.59 -6.87 -14.58
C ASP A 77 -5.45 -7.55 -13.22
N SER A 78 -4.39 -7.22 -12.47
CA SER A 78 -4.17 -7.73 -11.12
C SER A 78 -5.19 -7.20 -10.11
N SER A 79 -5.67 -5.96 -10.26
CA SER A 79 -6.73 -5.39 -9.41
C SER A 79 -8.08 -6.06 -9.62
N PHE A 80 -8.43 -6.45 -10.85
CA PHE A 80 -9.62 -7.27 -11.14
C PHE A 80 -9.47 -8.68 -10.57
N LYS A 81 -8.30 -9.32 -10.79
CA LYS A 81 -8.01 -10.65 -10.27
C LYS A 81 -8.12 -10.72 -8.74
N LEU A 82 -7.67 -9.68 -8.04
CA LEU A 82 -7.76 -9.58 -6.58
C LEU A 82 -9.17 -9.22 -6.08
N GLY A 83 -10.04 -8.74 -6.98
CA GLY A 83 -11.41 -8.30 -6.65
C GLY A 83 -11.50 -6.89 -6.09
N PHE A 84 -10.46 -6.06 -6.22
CA PHE A 84 -10.50 -4.65 -5.82
C PHE A 84 -11.29 -3.79 -6.80
N LEU A 85 -11.31 -4.19 -8.08
CA LEU A 85 -12.15 -3.59 -9.11
C LEU A 85 -13.19 -4.61 -9.57
N THR A 86 -14.40 -4.14 -9.82
CA THR A 86 -15.47 -4.92 -10.46
C THR A 86 -15.63 -4.47 -11.91
N GLU A 87 -15.94 -5.42 -12.79
CA GLU A 87 -16.27 -5.13 -14.19
C GLU A 87 -17.54 -4.26 -14.22
N GLY A 88 -17.38 -2.94 -14.39
CA GLY A 88 -18.48 -1.99 -14.34
C GLY A 88 -18.07 -0.53 -14.06
N VAL A 89 -16.88 -0.29 -13.51
CA VAL A 89 -16.34 1.08 -13.36
C VAL A 89 -15.48 1.45 -14.57
N GLN A 90 -16.09 1.51 -15.76
CA GLN A 90 -15.55 2.33 -16.84
C GLN A 90 -16.00 3.77 -16.59
N SER A 91 -15.26 4.50 -15.75
CA SER A 91 -15.44 5.95 -15.69
C SER A 91 -14.82 6.54 -16.96
N ASN A 92 -15.69 6.91 -17.89
CA ASN A 92 -15.38 7.83 -18.99
C ASN A 92 -14.69 9.07 -18.42
N ARG A 93 -13.37 9.10 -18.49
CA ARG A 93 -12.55 10.28 -18.18
C ARG A 93 -11.48 10.51 -19.23
N ALA A 94 -11.81 10.19 -20.48
CA ALA A 94 -11.13 10.66 -21.67
C ALA A 94 -12.18 11.41 -22.53
N ASP A 95 -12.47 12.65 -22.15
CA ASP A 95 -12.95 13.75 -23.00
C ASP A 95 -13.48 14.90 -22.14
N GLN A 96 -12.56 15.66 -21.54
CA GLN A 96 -12.76 17.08 -21.29
C GLN A 96 -11.45 17.78 -21.63
N THR A 97 -11.16 17.89 -22.93
CA THR A 97 -10.38 19.03 -23.42
C THR A 97 -11.26 20.26 -23.23
N ASP A 98 -10.89 21.10 -22.27
CA ASP A 98 -11.49 22.41 -22.01
C ASP A 98 -11.43 23.28 -23.28
N PRO A 99 -12.57 23.65 -23.91
CA PRO A 99 -12.55 24.51 -25.08
C PRO A 99 -13.17 25.87 -24.76
N GLN A 100 -12.77 26.58 -23.69
CA GLN A 100 -12.97 28.04 -23.60
C GLN A 100 -11.87 28.78 -22.84
N SER A 101 -10.83 29.23 -23.56
CA SER A 101 -10.20 30.53 -23.24
C SER A 101 -10.70 31.57 -24.25
N THR A 102 -11.68 32.36 -23.85
CA THR A 102 -11.90 33.72 -24.37
C THR A 102 -11.39 34.70 -23.35
#